data_AF-A0A380B5X2-F1
#
_entry.id   AF-A0A380B5X2-F1
#
_cell.length_a   1.000
_cell.length_b   1.000
_cell.length_c   1.000
_cell.angle_alpha   90.00
_cell.angle_beta   90.00
_cell.angle_gamma   90.00
#
_symmetry.space_group_name_H-M   'P 1'
#
loop_
_entity.id
_entity.type
_entity.pdbx_description
1 polymer ?
#
loop_
_entity_poly.entity_id
_entity_poly.type
_entity_poly.pdbx_seq_one_letter_code
_entity_poly.pdbx_strand_id
1 'polypeptide(L)'
;MRRTSLDNQCRELSLPLEEVQLEYEGKPEPALLKHYEKLGYIGSFIEGYTLLTVLKALMLNKLATLNTFNDRNDACTRYLEAQLTIHKDKISEIIISIKKTSKNEYISNLKEIFSQPFIQSQYPDLSFECCTALFDAIDKKTFENLSLKFAEDPYTYRKGWPDLVIVKDKEVRFIEVKTTDKLHNSQLLTISTFRKILPYHFSVCRVSRP
;
A
#
# COMPACT_ATOMS: atom_id res chain seq x y z
N MET A 1 -25.00 -17.71 0.24
CA MET A 1 -24.76 -16.48 1.02
C MET A 1 -25.58 -15.36 0.40
N ARG A 2 -26.38 -14.63 1.18
CA ARG A 2 -27.11 -13.45 0.69
C ARG A 2 -26.12 -12.47 0.07
N ARG A 3 -26.41 -11.95 -1.14
CA ARG A 3 -25.63 -10.88 -1.76
C ARG A 3 -25.84 -9.61 -0.93
N THR A 4 -24.94 -9.35 0.01
CA THR A 4 -24.89 -8.10 0.77
C THR A 4 -24.56 -6.92 -0.17
N SER A 5 -25.30 -5.81 -0.08
CA SER A 5 -25.05 -4.57 -0.83
C SER A 5 -23.79 -3.87 -0.31
N LEU A 6 -23.22 -2.93 -1.08
CA LEU A 6 -22.07 -2.14 -0.63
C LEU A 6 -22.36 -1.43 0.70
N ASP A 7 -23.51 -0.79 0.83
CA ASP A 7 -23.94 -0.10 2.06
C ASP A 7 -23.96 -1.03 3.27
N ASN A 8 -24.44 -2.26 3.08
CA ASN A 8 -24.46 -3.25 4.16
C ASN A 8 -23.05 -3.78 4.46
N GLN A 9 -22.19 -3.98 3.45
CA GLN A 9 -20.78 -4.36 3.67
C GLN A 9 -20.02 -3.28 4.45
N CYS A 10 -20.18 -2.00 4.08
CA CYS A 10 -19.59 -0.88 4.79
C CYS A 10 -20.11 -0.78 6.22
N ARG A 11 -21.43 -0.96 6.44
CA ARG A 11 -22.03 -0.95 7.78
C ARG A 11 -21.49 -2.08 8.65
N GLU A 12 -21.44 -3.31 8.13
CA GLU A 12 -20.91 -4.49 8.85
C GLU A 12 -19.44 -4.28 9.25
N LEU A 13 -18.65 -3.69 8.36
CA LEU A 13 -17.25 -3.36 8.63
C LEU A 13 -17.07 -2.06 9.42
N SER A 14 -18.13 -1.29 9.69
CA SER A 14 -18.03 0.07 10.24
C SER A 14 -17.07 0.96 9.44
N LEU A 15 -17.08 0.84 8.10
CA LEU A 15 -16.33 1.68 7.17
C LEU A 15 -17.19 2.89 6.76
N PRO A 16 -16.66 4.12 6.84
CA PRO A 16 -17.32 5.28 6.24
C PRO A 16 -17.54 5.04 4.75
N LEU A 17 -18.76 5.31 4.29
CA LEU A 17 -19.14 5.35 2.88
C LEU A 17 -19.36 6.81 2.50
N GLU A 18 -18.45 7.34 1.69
CA GLU A 18 -18.50 8.70 1.15
C GLU A 18 -19.06 8.63 -0.27
N GLU A 19 -19.78 9.67 -0.71
CA GLU A 19 -20.29 9.77 -2.08
C GLU A 19 -19.75 11.06 -2.73
N VAL A 20 -19.17 10.92 -3.93
CA VAL A 20 -18.58 12.04 -4.66
C VAL A 20 -19.00 11.96 -6.13
N GLN A 21 -19.47 13.09 -6.67
CA GLN A 21 -19.70 13.25 -8.11
C GLN A 21 -18.47 13.82 -8.78
N LEU A 22 -17.93 13.12 -9.79
CA LEU A 22 -16.76 13.55 -10.54
C LEU A 22 -16.97 13.34 -12.05
N GLU A 23 -16.45 14.27 -12.83
CA GLU A 23 -16.25 14.10 -14.27
C GLU A 23 -15.00 13.24 -14.50
N TYR A 24 -15.16 12.11 -15.20
CA TYR A 24 -14.03 11.23 -15.55
C TYR A 24 -14.35 10.33 -16.75
N GLU A 25 -13.31 10.04 -17.53
CA GLU A 25 -13.33 9.04 -18.59
C GLU A 25 -12.55 7.80 -18.14
N GLY A 26 -13.08 6.61 -18.46
CA GLY A 26 -12.45 5.35 -18.06
C GLY A 26 -12.47 5.13 -16.55
N LYS A 27 -11.28 5.06 -15.95
CA LYS A 27 -11.06 4.71 -14.54
C LYS A 27 -11.40 5.88 -13.60
N PRO A 28 -12.21 5.68 -12.53
CA PRO A 28 -12.56 6.74 -11.57
C PRO A 28 -11.42 7.10 -10.61
N GLU A 29 -10.48 6.18 -10.33
CA GLU A 29 -9.45 6.33 -9.31
C GLU A 29 -8.50 7.51 -9.59
N PRO A 30 -8.01 7.74 -10.83
CA PRO A 30 -7.19 8.92 -11.13
C PRO A 30 -7.95 10.24 -10.96
N ALA A 31 -9.25 10.27 -11.25
CA ALA A 31 -10.07 11.47 -11.07
C ALA A 31 -10.29 11.78 -9.59
N LEU A 32 -10.53 10.74 -8.78
CA LEU A 32 -10.63 10.88 -7.33
C LEU A 32 -9.29 11.31 -6.71
N LEU A 33 -8.16 10.77 -7.17
CA LEU A 33 -6.86 11.23 -6.70
C LEU A 33 -6.67 12.72 -7.00
N LYS A 34 -6.95 13.16 -8.24
CA LYS A 34 -6.89 14.60 -8.61
C LYS A 34 -7.80 15.47 -7.75
N HIS A 35 -8.96 14.97 -7.34
CA HIS A 35 -9.83 15.67 -6.40
C HIS A 35 -9.13 15.89 -5.05
N TYR A 36 -8.51 14.86 -4.49
CA TYR A 36 -7.75 14.96 -3.24
C TYR A 36 -6.46 15.78 -3.36
N GLU A 37 -5.77 15.73 -4.50
CA GLU A 37 -4.59 16.56 -4.77
C GLU A 37 -4.93 18.06 -4.71
N LYS A 38 -6.09 18.47 -5.24
CA LYS A 38 -6.59 19.85 -5.10
C LYS A 38 -6.85 20.26 -3.64
N LEU A 39 -7.07 19.30 -2.75
CA LEU A 39 -7.23 19.52 -1.31
C LEU A 39 -5.88 19.49 -0.56
N GLY A 40 -4.77 19.36 -1.29
CA GLY A 40 -3.41 19.37 -0.75
C GLY A 40 -2.88 18.01 -0.31
N TYR A 41 -3.51 16.91 -0.74
CA TYR A 41 -2.96 15.57 -0.54
C TYR A 41 -1.93 15.23 -1.61
N ILE A 42 -0.97 14.38 -1.23
CA ILE A 42 -0.11 13.64 -2.16
C ILE A 42 -0.57 12.19 -2.10
N GLY A 43 -0.62 11.48 -3.22
CA GLY A 43 -1.13 10.12 -3.18
C GLY A 43 -0.79 9.26 -4.38
N SER A 44 -1.42 8.10 -4.39
CA SER A 44 -1.25 7.08 -5.42
C SER A 44 -2.54 6.28 -5.55
N PHE A 45 -2.84 5.81 -6.76
CA PHE A 45 -4.05 5.03 -7.10
C PHE A 45 -3.73 3.59 -7.55
N ILE A 46 -2.52 3.08 -7.29
CA ILE A 46 -2.10 1.73 -7.70
C ILE A 46 -2.23 0.72 -6.56
N GLU A 47 -3.35 0.74 -5.83
CA GLU A 47 -3.64 -0.18 -4.74
C GLU A 47 -2.49 -0.22 -3.69
N GLY A 48 -2.17 -1.41 -3.18
CA GLY A 48 -1.13 -1.61 -2.17
C GLY A 48 0.30 -1.48 -2.65
N TYR A 49 0.55 -1.39 -3.97
CA TYR A 49 1.93 -1.45 -4.51
C TYR A 49 2.81 -0.32 -3.98
N THR A 50 2.25 0.87 -3.77
CA THR A 50 2.97 2.01 -3.19
C THR A 50 3.42 1.72 -1.76
N LEU A 51 2.51 1.27 -0.89
CA LEU A 51 2.84 0.93 0.50
C LEU A 51 3.81 -0.26 0.60
N LEU A 52 3.62 -1.30 -0.21
CA LEU A 52 4.51 -2.46 -0.23
C LEU A 52 5.91 -2.10 -0.75
N THR A 53 6.01 -1.11 -1.65
CA THR A 53 7.30 -0.57 -2.08
C THR A 53 8.02 0.20 -0.96
N VAL A 54 7.28 0.97 -0.14
CA VAL A 54 7.83 1.63 1.04
C VAL A 54 8.39 0.59 2.02
N LEU A 55 7.66 -0.47 2.31
CA LEU A 55 8.13 -1.58 3.16
C LEU A 55 9.38 -2.25 2.58
N LYS A 56 9.38 -2.55 1.27
CA LYS A 56 10.54 -3.13 0.60
C LYS A 56 11.77 -2.24 0.72
N ALA A 57 11.64 -0.93 0.50
CA ALA A 57 12.75 0.03 0.64
C ALA A 57 13.29 0.11 2.08
N LEU A 58 12.42 0.00 3.10
CA LEU A 58 12.83 -0.07 4.51
C LEU A 58 13.64 -1.34 4.84
N MET A 59 13.37 -2.43 4.14
CA MET A 59 13.98 -3.75 4.37
C MET A 59 15.12 -4.08 3.40
N LEU A 60 15.29 -3.30 2.33
CA LEU A 60 16.05 -3.69 1.14
C LEU A 60 17.47 -4.15 1.45
N ASN A 61 18.19 -3.46 2.35
CA ASN A 61 19.54 -3.86 2.71
C ASN A 61 19.60 -5.26 3.33
N LYS A 62 18.67 -5.58 4.23
CA LYS A 62 18.59 -6.91 4.83
C LYS A 62 18.14 -7.95 3.80
N LEU A 63 17.15 -7.62 2.98
CA LEU A 63 16.71 -8.50 1.88
C LEU A 63 17.84 -8.82 0.90
N ALA A 64 18.62 -7.82 0.50
CA ALA A 64 19.79 -8.01 -0.36
C ALA A 64 20.85 -8.90 0.31
N THR A 65 21.10 -8.75 1.61
CA THR A 65 22.06 -9.63 2.33
C THR A 65 21.59 -11.08 2.45
N LEU A 66 20.27 -11.31 2.43
CA LEU A 66 19.69 -12.65 2.50
C LEU A 66 19.51 -13.28 1.11
N ASN A 67 19.69 -12.50 0.03
CA ASN A 67 19.52 -12.98 -1.33
C ASN A 67 20.52 -14.10 -1.63
N THR A 68 20.00 -15.28 -1.97
CA THR A 68 20.80 -16.49 -2.22
C THR A 68 21.82 -16.32 -3.34
N PHE A 69 21.53 -15.47 -4.32
CA PHE A 69 22.39 -15.22 -5.48
C PHE A 69 23.37 -14.07 -5.25
N ASN A 70 23.36 -13.46 -4.05
CA ASN A 70 24.09 -12.24 -3.73
C ASN A 70 23.83 -11.13 -4.77
N ASP A 71 22.60 -11.08 -5.30
CA ASP A 71 22.18 -10.11 -6.30
C ASP A 71 21.19 -9.11 -5.69
N ARG A 72 21.65 -7.87 -5.53
CA ARG A 72 20.83 -6.77 -5.02
C ARG A 72 19.75 -6.34 -6.01
N ASN A 73 19.98 -6.48 -7.32
CA ASN A 73 18.97 -6.15 -8.33
C ASN A 73 17.78 -7.11 -8.25
N ASP A 74 18.03 -8.39 -7.93
CA ASP A 74 16.97 -9.35 -7.62
C ASP A 74 16.16 -8.89 -6.40
N ALA A 75 16.80 -8.45 -5.31
CA ALA A 75 16.08 -7.92 -4.14
C ALA A 75 15.26 -6.65 -4.47
N CYS A 76 15.74 -5.81 -5.39
CA CYS A 76 15.00 -4.63 -5.86
C CYS A 76 13.77 -5.00 -6.70
N THR A 77 13.89 -5.98 -7.60
CA THR A 77 12.85 -6.33 -8.57
C THR A 77 11.84 -7.35 -8.05
N ARG A 78 12.27 -8.29 -7.20
CA ARG A 78 11.43 -9.35 -6.65
C ARG A 78 10.34 -8.77 -5.75
N TYR A 79 9.12 -9.28 -5.91
CA TYR A 79 7.98 -8.89 -5.10
C TYR A 79 8.22 -9.16 -3.62
N LEU A 80 7.71 -8.26 -2.75
CA LEU A 80 7.94 -8.35 -1.31
C LEU A 80 7.36 -9.64 -0.73
N GLU A 81 6.17 -10.06 -1.17
CA GLU A 81 5.56 -11.31 -0.71
C GLU A 81 6.40 -12.55 -1.01
N ALA A 82 7.08 -12.57 -2.16
CA ALA A 82 7.97 -13.66 -2.54
C ALA A 82 9.22 -13.66 -1.64
N GLN A 83 9.80 -12.48 -1.38
CA GLN A 83 10.97 -12.35 -0.51
C GLN A 83 10.68 -12.79 0.93
N LEU A 84 9.53 -12.38 1.49
CA LEU A 84 9.12 -12.80 2.84
C LEU A 84 8.79 -14.29 2.90
N THR A 85 8.24 -14.86 1.83
CA THR A 85 7.98 -16.31 1.76
C THR A 85 9.29 -17.12 1.69
N ILE A 86 10.23 -16.71 0.84
CA ILE A 86 11.55 -17.36 0.69
C ILE A 86 12.33 -17.28 2.00
N HIS A 87 12.27 -16.14 2.68
CA HIS A 87 13.01 -15.87 3.92
C HIS A 87 12.14 -15.99 5.18
N LYS A 88 11.16 -16.91 5.18
CA LYS A 88 10.22 -17.10 6.31
C LYS A 88 10.92 -17.34 7.66
N ASP A 89 12.06 -18.02 7.66
CA ASP A 89 12.83 -18.33 8.87
C ASP A 89 13.68 -17.13 9.36
N LYS A 90 13.66 -16.02 8.60
CA LYS A 90 14.44 -14.79 8.83
C LYS A 90 13.56 -13.55 8.95
N ILE A 91 12.23 -13.70 9.02
CA ILE A 91 11.27 -12.59 9.12
C ILE A 91 11.59 -11.65 10.29
N SER A 92 11.92 -12.18 11.46
CA SER A 92 12.29 -11.37 12.62
C SER A 92 13.51 -10.49 12.34
N GLU A 93 14.54 -11.02 11.66
CA GLU A 93 15.73 -10.26 11.29
C GLU A 93 15.44 -9.17 10.24
N ILE A 94 14.57 -9.48 9.27
CA ILE A 94 14.09 -8.53 8.24
C ILE A 94 13.32 -7.39 8.88
N ILE A 95 12.37 -7.69 9.77
CA ILE A 95 11.53 -6.65 10.38
C ILE A 95 12.33 -5.81 11.37
N ILE A 96 13.27 -6.40 12.12
CA ILE A 96 14.17 -5.64 12.99
C ILE A 96 15.03 -4.64 12.20
N SER A 97 15.34 -4.90 10.92
CA SER A 97 16.13 -3.97 10.12
C SER A 97 15.41 -2.65 9.87
N ILE A 98 14.07 -2.64 9.83
CA ILE A 98 13.26 -1.42 9.65
C ILE A 98 13.63 -0.35 10.70
N LYS A 99 13.84 -0.75 11.96
CA LYS A 99 14.27 0.15 13.04
C LYS A 99 15.57 0.86 12.71
N LYS A 100 16.50 0.14 12.11
CA LYS A 100 17.87 0.58 11.86
C LYS A 100 17.99 1.44 10.60
N THR A 101 17.11 1.24 9.62
CA THR A 101 17.13 2.00 8.37
C THR A 101 16.88 3.49 8.62
N SER A 102 17.88 4.31 8.32
CA SER A 102 17.79 5.78 8.35
C SER A 102 17.00 6.33 7.16
N LYS A 103 16.58 7.60 7.22
CA LYS A 103 15.92 8.27 6.08
C LYS A 103 16.81 8.27 4.83
N ASN A 104 18.12 8.51 4.99
CA ASN A 104 19.05 8.52 3.86
C ASN A 104 19.17 7.14 3.20
N GLU A 105 19.27 6.07 4.01
CA GLU A 105 19.28 4.70 3.49
C GLU A 105 17.96 4.35 2.81
N TYR A 106 16.83 4.71 3.41
CA TYR A 106 15.51 4.52 2.81
C TYR A 106 15.41 5.19 1.43
N ILE A 107 15.81 6.46 1.33
CA ILE A 107 15.78 7.22 0.07
C ILE A 107 16.72 6.62 -0.97
N SER A 108 17.91 6.16 -0.56
CA SER A 108 18.83 5.43 -1.45
C SER A 108 18.19 4.15 -1.98
N ASN A 109 17.68 3.31 -1.08
CA ASN A 109 17.02 2.05 -1.42
C ASN A 109 15.82 2.27 -2.34
N LEU A 110 15.02 3.31 -2.09
CA LEU A 110 13.88 3.67 -2.90
C LEU A 110 14.32 4.06 -4.33
N LYS A 111 15.37 4.88 -4.47
CA LYS A 111 15.93 5.24 -5.79
C LYS A 111 16.40 4.01 -6.55
N GLU A 112 17.05 3.06 -5.88
CA GLU A 112 17.51 1.81 -6.50
C GLU A 112 16.36 0.91 -6.97
N ILE A 113 15.24 0.89 -6.26
CA ILE A 113 14.03 0.17 -6.70
C ILE A 113 13.42 0.88 -7.92
N PHE A 114 13.32 2.20 -7.89
CA PHE A 114 12.76 3.00 -8.99
C PHE A 114 13.62 2.97 -10.26
N SER A 115 14.93 2.77 -10.14
CA SER A 115 15.82 2.67 -11.30
C SER A 115 15.72 1.34 -12.04
N GLN A 116 15.00 0.35 -11.50
CA GLN A 116 14.86 -0.95 -12.15
C GLN A 116 13.89 -0.87 -13.35
N PRO A 117 14.31 -1.27 -14.56
CA PRO A 117 13.44 -1.24 -15.75
C PRO A 117 12.14 -2.02 -15.57
N PHE A 118 12.21 -3.16 -14.87
CA PHE A 118 11.04 -3.97 -14.54
C PHE A 118 10.02 -3.20 -13.70
N ILE A 119 10.47 -2.45 -12.69
CA ILE A 119 9.59 -1.67 -11.81
C ILE A 119 8.91 -0.55 -12.58
N GLN A 120 9.66 0.18 -13.42
CA GLN A 120 9.13 1.25 -14.25
C GLN A 120 8.08 0.75 -15.24
N SER A 121 8.30 -0.43 -15.84
CA SER A 121 7.35 -1.02 -16.79
C SER A 121 6.11 -1.58 -16.10
N GLN A 122 6.26 -2.20 -14.92
CA GLN A 122 5.16 -2.86 -14.22
C GLN A 122 4.28 -1.87 -13.45
N TYR A 123 4.87 -0.78 -12.96
CA TYR A 123 4.21 0.23 -12.13
C TYR A 123 4.54 1.65 -12.63
N PRO A 124 4.05 2.04 -13.82
CA PRO A 124 4.35 3.34 -14.41
C PRO A 124 3.86 4.52 -13.56
N ASP A 125 2.80 4.32 -12.75
CA ASP A 125 2.20 5.34 -11.88
C ASP A 125 2.73 5.29 -10.43
N LEU A 126 3.79 4.52 -10.16
CA LEU A 126 4.41 4.49 -8.83
C LEU A 126 5.09 5.84 -8.55
N SER A 127 4.61 6.55 -7.53
CA SER A 127 5.11 7.89 -7.18
C SER A 127 6.21 7.83 -6.12
N PHE A 128 7.37 8.41 -6.46
CA PHE A 128 8.49 8.58 -5.52
C PHE A 128 8.13 9.55 -4.39
N GLU A 129 7.41 10.61 -4.73
CA GLU A 129 6.94 11.63 -3.79
C GLU A 129 5.95 11.04 -2.79
N CYS A 130 4.98 10.24 -3.26
CA CYS A 130 4.04 9.56 -2.37
C CYS A 130 4.75 8.55 -1.45
N CYS A 131 5.72 7.78 -1.96
CA CYS A 131 6.52 6.88 -1.12
C CYS A 131 7.25 7.65 -0.01
N THR A 132 7.89 8.77 -0.37
CA THR A 132 8.62 9.62 0.58
C THR A 132 7.68 10.25 1.62
N ALA A 133 6.52 10.75 1.18
CA ALA A 133 5.52 11.33 2.07
C ALA A 133 4.95 10.29 3.05
N LEU A 134 4.73 9.04 2.60
CA LEU A 134 4.33 7.93 3.48
C LEU A 134 5.41 7.58 4.49
N PHE A 135 6.68 7.53 4.09
CA PHE A 135 7.78 7.32 5.03
C PHE A 135 7.82 8.42 6.10
N ASP A 136 7.60 9.68 5.70
CA ASP A 136 7.60 10.80 6.64
C ASP A 136 6.36 10.79 7.55
N ALA A 137 5.20 10.33 7.08
CA ALA A 137 3.97 10.31 7.85
C ALA A 137 3.85 9.12 8.81
N ILE A 138 4.40 7.96 8.45
CA ILE A 138 4.24 6.70 9.18
C ILE A 138 5.45 6.43 10.07
N ASP A 139 5.20 6.19 11.36
CA ASP A 139 6.27 5.85 12.29
C ASP A 139 6.81 4.42 12.04
N LYS A 140 8.06 4.18 12.46
CA LYS A 140 8.72 2.87 12.28
C LYS A 140 8.01 1.73 12.98
N LYS A 141 7.38 1.98 14.12
CA LYS A 141 6.68 0.93 14.88
C LYS A 141 5.42 0.47 14.14
N THR A 142 4.74 1.40 13.48
CA THR A 142 3.61 1.12 12.59
C THR A 142 4.06 0.31 11.37
N PHE A 143 5.20 0.65 10.76
CA PHE A 143 5.79 -0.17 9.68
C PHE A 143 6.15 -1.59 10.14
N GLU A 144 6.70 -1.76 11.35
CA GLU A 144 6.97 -3.09 11.91
C GLU A 144 5.71 -3.92 12.10
N ASN A 145 4.66 -3.34 12.70
CA ASN A 145 3.40 -4.03 12.95
C ASN A 145 2.74 -4.44 11.64
N LEU A 146 2.73 -3.54 10.65
CA LEU A 146 2.29 -3.80 9.29
C LEU A 146 3.06 -4.96 8.66
N SER A 147 4.40 -4.94 8.78
CA SER A 147 5.28 -5.96 8.21
C SER A 147 5.11 -7.32 8.86
N LEU A 148 4.95 -7.36 10.19
CA LEU A 148 4.67 -8.58 10.96
C LEU A 148 3.38 -9.21 10.46
N LYS A 149 2.32 -8.41 10.36
CA LYS A 149 1.02 -8.91 9.91
C LYS A 149 1.05 -9.38 8.46
N PHE A 150 1.68 -8.62 7.58
CA PHE A 150 1.84 -9.00 6.18
C PHE A 150 2.65 -10.29 6.02
N ALA A 151 3.68 -10.51 6.85
CA ALA A 151 4.51 -11.70 6.81
C ALA A 151 3.79 -13.00 7.24
N GLU A 152 2.65 -12.91 7.95
CA GLU A 152 1.87 -14.09 8.35
C GLU A 152 1.30 -14.84 7.14
N ASP A 153 0.87 -14.13 6.11
CA ASP A 153 0.37 -14.71 4.85
C ASP A 153 0.60 -13.73 3.68
N PRO A 154 1.85 -13.64 3.18
CA PRO A 154 2.23 -12.59 2.23
C PRO A 154 1.44 -12.63 0.92
N TYR A 155 1.13 -13.83 0.42
CA TYR A 155 0.39 -13.98 -0.84
C TYR A 155 -1.10 -13.69 -0.71
N THR A 156 -1.69 -13.90 0.47
CA THR A 156 -3.05 -13.46 0.75
C THR A 156 -3.11 -11.95 0.88
N TYR A 157 -2.18 -11.34 1.63
CA TYR A 157 -2.21 -9.91 1.94
C TYR A 157 -1.61 -9.00 0.86
N ARG A 158 -1.02 -9.53 -0.22
CA ARG A 158 -0.55 -8.71 -1.35
C ARG A 158 -1.67 -8.02 -2.14
N LYS A 159 -2.92 -8.47 -1.97
CA LYS A 159 -4.09 -8.02 -2.76
C LYS A 159 -5.22 -7.50 -1.86
N GLY A 160 -6.12 -6.71 -2.46
CA GLY A 160 -7.29 -6.17 -1.76
C GLY A 160 -6.97 -4.97 -0.86
N TRP A 161 -5.80 -4.34 -1.07
CA TRP A 161 -5.54 -3.02 -0.53
C TRP A 161 -6.45 -2.00 -1.21
N PRO A 162 -6.89 -0.95 -0.51
CA PRO A 162 -7.68 0.13 -1.11
C PRO A 162 -6.98 0.76 -2.31
N ASP A 163 -7.76 1.14 -3.32
CA ASP A 163 -7.24 1.68 -4.58
C ASP A 163 -6.32 2.89 -4.38
N LEU A 164 -6.71 3.78 -3.46
CA LEU A 164 -5.94 4.97 -3.12
C LEU A 164 -5.25 4.84 -1.77
N VAL A 165 -4.00 5.29 -1.74
CA VAL A 165 -3.32 5.73 -0.53
C VAL A 165 -2.94 7.19 -0.70
N ILE A 166 -3.40 8.03 0.23
CA ILE A 166 -3.15 9.47 0.20
C ILE A 166 -2.61 9.93 1.54
N VAL A 167 -1.80 10.98 1.50
CA VAL A 167 -1.13 11.56 2.66
C VAL A 167 -1.15 13.08 2.60
N LYS A 168 -1.44 13.69 3.75
CA LYS A 168 -1.32 15.13 3.98
C LYS A 168 -0.76 15.33 5.39
N ASP A 169 0.40 15.95 5.48
CA ASP A 169 1.15 16.09 6.74
C ASP A 169 1.44 14.72 7.40
N LYS A 170 0.78 14.42 8.54
CA LYS A 170 0.87 13.12 9.25
C LYS A 170 -0.38 12.27 9.09
N GLU A 171 -1.36 12.75 8.33
CA GLU A 171 -2.60 12.05 8.08
C GLU A 171 -2.43 11.14 6.86
N VAL A 172 -2.60 9.84 7.06
CA VAL A 172 -2.65 8.84 5.98
C VAL A 172 -4.07 8.32 5.87
N ARG A 173 -4.59 8.24 4.65
CA ARG A 173 -5.89 7.63 4.36
C ARG A 173 -5.75 6.56 3.29
N PHE A 174 -6.53 5.50 3.46
CA PHE A 174 -6.72 4.44 2.50
C PHE A 174 -8.17 4.49 2.01
N ILE A 175 -8.36 4.64 0.70
CA ILE A 175 -9.68 4.88 0.12
C ILE A 175 -9.92 3.87 -0.99
N GLU A 176 -10.94 3.05 -0.80
CA GLU A 176 -11.41 2.10 -1.80
C GLU A 176 -12.47 2.79 -2.67
N VAL A 177 -12.32 2.71 -3.98
CA VAL A 177 -13.20 3.35 -4.94
C VAL A 177 -14.23 2.36 -5.43
N LYS A 178 -15.50 2.79 -5.41
CA LYS A 178 -16.60 2.00 -5.96
C LYS A 178 -17.44 2.85 -6.88
N THR A 179 -18.01 2.22 -7.89
CA THR A 179 -19.03 2.85 -8.73
C THR A 179 -20.36 2.17 -8.46
N THR A 180 -20.69 1.17 -9.28
CA THR A 180 -21.89 0.33 -9.12
C THR A 180 -21.56 -1.03 -8.48
N ASP A 181 -20.28 -1.34 -8.34
CA ASP A 181 -19.78 -2.58 -7.78
C ASP A 181 -19.68 -2.52 -6.25
N LYS A 182 -19.11 -3.58 -5.66
CA LYS A 182 -19.07 -3.78 -4.21
C LYS A 182 -17.72 -4.34 -3.78
N LEU A 183 -17.46 -4.37 -2.47
CA LEU A 183 -16.19 -4.90 -1.95
C LEU A 183 -16.03 -6.38 -2.31
N HIS A 184 -14.89 -6.70 -2.93
CA HIS A 184 -14.46 -8.07 -3.19
C HIS A 184 -14.00 -8.77 -1.91
N ASN A 185 -14.00 -10.11 -1.90
CA ASN A 185 -13.59 -10.88 -0.71
C ASN A 185 -12.17 -10.56 -0.25
N SER A 186 -11.23 -10.30 -1.18
CA SER A 186 -9.87 -9.87 -0.83
C SER A 186 -9.86 -8.50 -0.14
N GLN A 187 -10.70 -7.56 -0.58
CA GLN A 187 -10.82 -6.23 0.04
C GLN A 187 -11.44 -6.33 1.43
N LEU A 188 -12.52 -7.12 1.58
CA LEU A 188 -13.14 -7.39 2.89
C LEU A 188 -12.11 -7.96 3.87
N LEU A 189 -11.29 -8.92 3.42
CA LEU A 189 -10.25 -9.53 4.24
C LEU A 189 -9.13 -8.53 4.59
N THR A 190 -8.51 -7.92 3.58
CA THR A 190 -7.33 -7.05 3.75
C THR A 190 -7.70 -5.78 4.53
N ILE A 191 -8.79 -5.09 4.18
CA ILE A 191 -9.21 -3.87 4.88
C ILE A 191 -9.56 -4.17 6.35
N SER A 192 -10.35 -5.22 6.61
CA SER A 192 -10.73 -5.58 7.99
C SER A 192 -9.55 -6.03 8.84
N THR A 193 -8.51 -6.58 8.20
CA THR A 193 -7.28 -7.01 8.84
C THR A 193 -6.41 -5.81 9.22
N PHE A 194 -6.06 -4.98 8.24
CA PHE A 194 -5.07 -3.92 8.44
C PHE A 194 -5.62 -2.71 9.19
N ARG A 195 -6.92 -2.42 9.08
CA ARG A 195 -7.54 -1.35 9.89
C ARG A 195 -7.46 -1.61 11.41
N LYS A 196 -7.37 -2.88 11.85
CA LYS A 196 -7.25 -3.21 13.28
C LYS A 196 -5.87 -2.89 13.85
N ILE A 197 -4.85 -2.75 13.00
CA ILE A 197 -3.45 -2.58 13.43
C ILE A 197 -2.84 -1.27 12.98
N LEU A 198 -3.43 -0.61 11.98
CA LEU A 198 -3.00 0.69 11.48
C LEU A 198 -3.84 1.80 12.12
N PRO A 199 -3.23 2.87 12.64
CA PRO A 199 -3.95 3.99 13.26
C PRO A 199 -4.53 4.98 12.24
N TYR A 200 -4.76 4.53 11.01
CA TYR A 200 -5.08 5.38 9.86
C TYR A 200 -6.52 5.19 9.39
N HIS A 201 -7.01 6.19 8.64
CA HIS A 201 -8.38 6.17 8.16
C HIS A 201 -8.54 5.24 6.97
N PHE A 202 -9.53 4.36 7.03
CA PHE A 202 -9.98 3.52 5.92
C PHE A 202 -11.41 3.90 5.58
N SER A 203 -11.68 4.24 4.32
CA SER A 203 -13.04 4.51 3.85
C SER A 203 -13.30 3.91 2.47
N VAL A 204 -14.58 3.89 2.09
CA VAL A 204 -15.03 3.61 0.74
C VAL A 204 -15.61 4.88 0.16
N CYS A 205 -15.21 5.24 -1.05
CA CYS A 205 -15.75 6.36 -1.80
C CYS A 205 -16.54 5.83 -3.00
N ARG A 206 -17.86 6.01 -2.99
CA ARG A 206 -18.71 5.77 -4.14
C ARG A 206 -18.62 6.97 -5.08
N VAL A 207 -18.03 6.76 -6.24
CA VAL A 207 -17.90 7.77 -7.29
C VAL A 207 -19.00 7.60 -8.31
N SER A 208 -19.75 8.67 -8.56
CA SER A 208 -20.75 8.75 -9.62
C SER A 208 -20.39 9.86 -10.60
N ARG A 209 -20.90 9.75 -11.83
CA ARG A 209 -20.87 10.86 -12.79
C ARG A 209 -22.08 11.77 -12.53
N PRO A 210 -21.94 13.08 -12.74
CA PRO A 210 -23.07 14.01 -12.67
C PRO A 210 -24.12 13.72 -13.76
#